data_AF-A0A067G8Z4-F1
#
_entry.id   AF-A0A067G8Z4-F1
#
_cell.length_a   1.000
_cell.length_b   1.000
_cell.length_c   1.000
_cell.angle_alpha   90.00
_cell.angle_beta   90.00
_cell.angle_gamma   90.00
#
_symmetry.space_group_name_H-M   'P 1'
#
loop_
_entity.id
_entity.type
_entity.pdbx_description
1 polymer ?
#
loop_
_entity_poly.entity_id
_entity_poly.type
_entity_poly.pdbx_seq_one_letter_code
_entity_poly.pdbx_strand_id
1 'polypeptide(L)'
;MKQRQCIIQSCLPEDIAFKIISFLEESEVCALGCCSRFWRNLCGSDCIWESLSKQRWPLLNNESSSVQNSDPTSEGWRGFYMNRHIEIVNGATDVVKHVEQCTRSESLEVGDYLQAIEDLSTMHLGFKDVQMFLFKPKLNVLLSLVGLHYCIFRLNVPVTTTALDFSLSCQGFLCFFWNGDKAQFED
;
A
#
# COMPACT_ATOMS: atom_id res chain seq x y z
N MET A 1 -36.14 38.35 -21.06
CA MET A 1 -34.74 38.18 -20.60
C MET A 1 -34.34 36.73 -20.86
N LYS A 2 -33.55 36.47 -21.91
CA LYS A 2 -33.01 35.13 -22.21
C LYS A 2 -31.90 34.84 -21.21
N GLN A 3 -32.23 34.09 -20.16
CA GLN A 3 -31.23 33.55 -19.24
C GLN A 3 -30.36 32.55 -20.00
N ARG A 4 -29.05 32.76 -19.92
CA ARG A 4 -28.02 32.11 -20.72
C ARG A 4 -27.96 30.63 -20.39
N GLN A 5 -28.60 29.83 -21.23
CA GLN A 5 -28.34 28.41 -21.36
C GLN A 5 -26.98 28.26 -22.05
N CYS A 6 -25.90 28.41 -21.29
CA CYS A 6 -24.60 27.91 -21.69
C CYS A 6 -24.55 26.42 -21.30
N ILE A 7 -25.41 25.61 -21.93
CA ILE A 7 -25.30 24.15 -21.93
C ILE A 7 -24.54 23.81 -23.20
N ILE A 8 -23.26 24.12 -23.20
CA ILE A 8 -22.27 23.54 -24.10
C ILE A 8 -21.35 22.82 -23.11
N GLN A 9 -21.68 21.62 -22.66
CA GLN A 9 -21.33 20.40 -23.38
C GLN A 9 -19.88 20.42 -23.86
N SER A 10 -18.96 20.76 -22.96
CA SER A 10 -17.57 20.29 -22.99
C SER A 10 -17.34 19.35 -21.82
N CYS A 11 -18.28 18.44 -21.56
CA CYS A 11 -18.00 17.32 -20.67
C CYS A 11 -17.03 16.43 -21.42
N LEU A 12 -15.86 16.21 -20.83
CA LEU A 12 -14.92 15.20 -21.27
C LEU A 12 -15.70 13.88 -21.51
N PRO A 13 -15.53 13.22 -22.66
CA PRO A 13 -16.13 11.90 -22.88
C PRO A 13 -15.84 10.97 -21.71
N GLU A 14 -16.85 10.22 -21.26
CA GLU A 14 -16.76 9.40 -20.04
C GLU A 14 -15.64 8.37 -20.13
N ASP A 15 -15.42 7.78 -21.31
CA ASP A 15 -14.32 6.85 -21.58
C ASP A 15 -12.94 7.47 -21.33
N ILE A 16 -12.73 8.72 -21.75
CA ILE A 16 -11.50 9.46 -21.50
C ILE A 16 -11.39 9.80 -20.01
N ALA A 17 -12.49 10.19 -19.38
CA ALA A 17 -12.54 10.50 -17.96
C ALA A 17 -12.21 9.27 -17.09
N PHE A 18 -12.77 8.09 -17.41
CA PHE A 18 -12.43 6.81 -16.79
C PHE A 18 -10.95 6.47 -16.98
N LYS A 19 -10.41 6.70 -18.18
CA LYS A 19 -9.00 6.47 -18.46
C LYS A 19 -8.11 7.37 -17.61
N ILE A 20 -8.45 8.65 -17.44
CA ILE A 20 -7.73 9.54 -16.52
C ILE A 20 -7.76 8.99 -15.10
N ILE A 21 -8.95 8.64 -14.59
CA ILE A 21 -9.11 8.11 -13.22
C ILE A 21 -8.31 6.81 -13.03
N SER A 22 -8.22 5.94 -14.04
CA SER A 22 -7.46 4.69 -13.96
C SER A 22 -5.95 4.87 -13.74
N PHE A 23 -5.42 6.07 -14.02
CA PHE A 23 -4.01 6.40 -13.75
C PHE A 23 -3.80 7.04 -12.38
N LEU A 24 -4.86 7.39 -11.67
CA LEU A 24 -4.79 8.10 -10.40
C LEU A 24 -4.66 7.14 -9.23
N GLU A 25 -3.97 7.60 -8.19
CA GLU A 25 -3.94 6.95 -6.90
C GLU A 25 -5.20 7.25 -6.08
N GLU A 26 -5.47 6.47 -5.04
CA GLU A 26 -6.70 6.61 -4.23
C GLU A 26 -6.90 8.03 -3.67
N SER A 27 -5.84 8.66 -3.18
CA SER A 27 -5.90 10.04 -2.67
C SER A 27 -6.29 11.05 -3.76
N GLU A 28 -5.80 10.85 -4.98
CA GLU A 28 -6.09 11.69 -6.14
C GLU A 28 -7.51 11.46 -6.67
N VAL A 29 -7.99 10.21 -6.65
CA VAL A 29 -9.39 9.86 -6.98
C VAL A 29 -10.35 10.55 -6.02
N CYS A 30 -10.05 10.54 -4.71
CA CYS A 30 -10.81 11.24 -3.69
C CYS A 30 -10.78 12.77 -3.90
N ALA A 31 -9.60 13.35 -4.18
CA ALA A 31 -9.46 14.77 -4.45
C ALA A 31 -10.25 15.21 -5.70
N LEU A 32 -10.17 14.43 -6.79
CA LEU A 32 -10.88 14.69 -8.04
C LEU A 32 -12.41 14.61 -7.85
N GLY A 33 -12.88 13.64 -7.06
CA GLY A 33 -14.30 13.51 -6.71
C GLY A 33 -14.87 14.72 -5.96
N CYS A 34 -14.03 15.48 -5.26
CA CYS A 34 -14.42 16.72 -4.58
C CYS A 34 -14.60 17.90 -5.56
N CYS A 35 -13.99 17.86 -6.75
CA CYS A 35 -13.99 18.99 -7.68
C CYS A 35 -15.34 19.26 -8.36
N SER A 36 -16.16 18.24 -8.62
CA SER A 36 -17.47 18.43 -9.27
C SER A 36 -18.41 17.25 -9.04
N ARG A 37 -19.71 17.42 -9.33
CA ARG A 37 -20.69 16.31 -9.31
C ARG A 37 -20.38 15.24 -10.36
N PHE A 38 -19.89 15.65 -11.54
CA PHE A 38 -19.49 14.73 -12.61
C PHE A 38 -18.38 13.79 -12.13
N TRP A 39 -17.28 14.36 -11.61
CA TRP A 39 -16.15 13.59 -11.08
C TRP A 39 -16.53 12.76 -9.86
N ARG A 40 -17.38 13.27 -8.96
CA ARG A 40 -17.87 12.51 -7.80
C ARG A 40 -18.56 11.22 -8.20
N ASN A 41 -19.42 11.28 -9.23
CA ASN A 41 -20.13 10.11 -9.72
C ASN A 41 -19.16 9.11 -10.38
N LEU A 42 -18.21 9.61 -11.15
CA LEU A 42 -17.25 8.77 -11.87
C LEU A 42 -16.24 8.09 -10.93
N CYS A 43 -15.65 8.86 -10.01
CA CYS A 43 -14.75 8.34 -8.96
C CYS A 43 -15.46 7.41 -7.97
N GLY A 44 -16.80 7.50 -7.87
CA GLY A 44 -17.61 6.60 -7.05
C GLY A 44 -17.91 5.26 -7.73
N SER A 45 -17.52 5.06 -8.99
CA SER A 45 -17.82 3.85 -9.75
C SER A 45 -17.01 2.64 -9.26
N ASP A 46 -17.67 1.51 -9.07
CA ASP A 46 -17.06 0.28 -8.54
C ASP A 46 -15.89 -0.24 -9.39
N CYS A 47 -15.92 -0.05 -10.72
CA CYS A 47 -14.83 -0.50 -11.58
C CYS A 47 -13.50 0.22 -11.29
N ILE A 48 -13.56 1.47 -10.81
CA ILE A 48 -12.39 2.22 -10.37
C ILE A 48 -11.80 1.57 -9.12
N TRP A 49 -12.65 1.30 -8.13
CA TRP A 49 -12.23 0.69 -6.87
C TRP A 49 -11.77 -0.76 -7.04
N GLU A 50 -12.34 -1.50 -7.99
CA GLU A 50 -11.86 -2.81 -8.41
C GLU A 50 -10.42 -2.74 -8.93
N SER A 51 -10.18 -1.84 -9.90
CA SER A 51 -8.87 -1.64 -10.49
C SER A 51 -7.84 -1.22 -9.43
N LEU A 52 -8.19 -0.25 -8.58
CA LEU A 52 -7.35 0.21 -7.47
C LEU A 52 -7.02 -0.92 -6.48
N SER A 53 -8.01 -1.74 -6.13
CA SER A 53 -7.84 -2.89 -5.22
C SER A 53 -6.86 -3.90 -5.80
N LYS A 54 -7.06 -4.29 -7.07
CA LYS A 54 -6.22 -5.27 -7.77
C LYS A 54 -4.79 -4.78 -7.97
N GLN A 55 -4.61 -3.49 -8.26
CA GLN A 55 -3.30 -2.88 -8.41
C GLN A 55 -2.56 -2.76 -7.07
N ARG A 56 -3.27 -2.42 -5.99
CA ARG A 56 -2.68 -2.26 -4.65
C ARG A 56 -2.34 -3.58 -3.99
N TRP A 57 -3.20 -4.60 -4.11
CA TRP A 57 -3.07 -5.92 -3.47
C TRP A 57 -3.07 -7.07 -4.49
N PRO A 58 -2.01 -7.21 -5.30
CA PRO A 58 -1.96 -8.23 -6.35
C PRO A 58 -1.96 -9.67 -5.82
N LEU A 59 -1.46 -9.89 -4.60
CA LEU A 59 -1.40 -11.22 -3.98
C LEU A 59 -2.79 -11.82 -3.71
N LEU A 60 -3.80 -10.99 -3.45
CA LEU A 60 -5.18 -11.45 -3.23
C LEU A 60 -5.81 -12.04 -4.50
N ASN A 61 -5.36 -11.58 -5.67
CA ASN A 61 -5.92 -12.01 -6.95
C ASN A 61 -5.36 -13.39 -7.38
N ASN A 62 -4.12 -13.71 -6.97
CA ASN A 62 -3.46 -14.99 -7.27
C ASN A 62 -3.91 -16.14 -6.35
N GLU A 63 -4.27 -15.84 -5.10
CA GLU A 63 -4.70 -16.83 -4.08
C GLU A 63 -6.21 -17.16 -4.17
N SER A 64 -6.90 -16.64 -5.19
CA SER A 64 -8.37 -16.69 -5.35
C SER A 64 -8.97 -18.09 -5.56
N SER A 65 -8.20 -19.17 -5.40
CA SER A 65 -8.71 -20.54 -5.38
C SER A 65 -9.07 -21.08 -3.98
N SER A 66 -8.73 -20.43 -2.85
CA SER A 66 -8.92 -21.12 -1.55
C SER A 66 -9.26 -20.35 -0.27
N VAL A 67 -9.45 -19.03 -0.22
CA VAL A 67 -9.89 -18.40 1.05
C VAL A 67 -11.00 -17.38 0.85
N GLN A 68 -12.19 -17.74 1.32
CA GLN A 68 -13.35 -16.86 1.48
C GLN A 68 -13.11 -15.85 2.62
N ASN A 69 -13.64 -14.63 2.46
CA ASN A 69 -14.49 -13.91 3.45
C ASN A 69 -14.63 -12.40 3.18
N SER A 70 -14.66 -11.99 1.91
CA SER A 70 -15.32 -10.74 1.53
C SER A 70 -15.59 -10.81 0.04
N ASP A 71 -16.62 -11.58 -0.32
CA ASP A 71 -17.16 -11.51 -1.67
C ASP A 71 -17.57 -10.04 -1.91
N PRO A 72 -16.99 -9.32 -2.89
CA PRO A 72 -17.25 -7.89 -3.10
C PRO A 72 -18.71 -7.59 -3.49
N THR A 73 -19.57 -8.61 -3.50
CA THR A 73 -20.94 -8.63 -4.01
C THR A 73 -21.98 -8.01 -3.07
N SER A 74 -21.72 -7.85 -1.76
CA SER A 74 -22.70 -7.22 -0.86
C SER A 74 -22.50 -5.71 -0.62
N GLU A 75 -21.25 -5.22 -0.60
CA GLU A 75 -20.90 -3.81 -0.31
C GLU A 75 -20.25 -3.07 -1.49
N GLY A 76 -19.98 -3.76 -2.60
CA GLY A 76 -19.24 -3.22 -3.75
C GLY A 76 -17.74 -3.12 -3.52
N TRP A 77 -16.98 -2.91 -4.59
CA TRP A 77 -15.51 -2.82 -4.54
C TRP A 77 -15.00 -1.66 -3.70
N ARG A 78 -15.77 -0.57 -3.62
CA ARG A 78 -15.44 0.58 -2.78
C ARG A 78 -15.49 0.24 -1.29
N GLY A 79 -16.54 -0.47 -0.86
CA GLY A 79 -16.68 -0.93 0.53
C GLY A 79 -15.57 -1.91 0.89
N PHE A 80 -15.32 -2.89 0.03
CA PHE A 80 -14.20 -3.83 0.15
C PHE A 80 -12.86 -3.10 0.35
N TYR A 81 -12.54 -2.13 -0.50
CA TYR A 81 -11.27 -1.39 -0.42
C TYR A 81 -11.12 -0.66 0.93
N MET A 82 -12.19 -0.01 1.41
CA MET A 82 -12.17 0.71 2.69
C MET A 82 -11.96 -0.23 3.88
N ASN A 83 -12.75 -1.30 3.96
CA ASN A 83 -12.65 -2.30 5.02
C ASN A 83 -11.26 -2.93 5.04
N ARG A 84 -10.74 -3.27 3.85
CA ARG A 84 -9.40 -3.83 3.71
C ARG A 84 -8.31 -2.89 4.17
N HIS A 85 -8.43 -1.61 3.83
CA HIS A 85 -7.47 -0.61 4.28
C HIS A 85 -7.44 -0.51 5.83
N ILE A 86 -8.60 -0.58 6.48
CA ILE A 86 -8.71 -0.58 7.95
C ILE A 86 -8.03 -1.81 8.55
N GLU A 87 -8.28 -3.01 8.00
CA GLU A 87 -7.63 -4.25 8.44
C GLU A 87 -6.11 -4.16 8.37
N ILE A 88 -5.58 -3.68 7.24
CA ILE A 88 -4.14 -3.52 7.02
C ILE A 88 -3.54 -2.49 7.99
N VAL A 89 -4.21 -1.35 8.20
CA VAL A 89 -3.75 -0.34 9.16
C VAL A 89 -3.64 -0.93 10.55
N ASN A 90 -4.67 -1.67 11.00
CA ASN A 90 -4.68 -2.27 12.33
C ASN A 90 -3.58 -3.33 12.46
N GLY A 91 -3.51 -4.26 11.51
CA GLY A 91 -2.52 -5.33 11.52
C GLY A 91 -1.08 -4.82 11.44
N ALA A 92 -0.80 -3.87 10.54
CA ALA A 92 0.53 -3.26 10.45
C ALA A 92 0.91 -2.52 11.74
N THR A 93 -0.05 -1.86 12.39
CA THR A 93 0.17 -1.20 13.69
C THR A 93 0.51 -2.20 14.78
N ASP A 94 -0.10 -3.38 14.77
CA ASP A 94 0.18 -4.43 15.75
C ASP A 94 1.57 -5.05 15.53
N VAL A 95 1.97 -5.28 14.27
CA VAL A 95 3.35 -5.71 13.94
C VAL A 95 4.38 -4.67 14.37
N VAL A 96 4.10 -3.38 14.12
CA VAL A 96 4.99 -2.30 14.56
C VAL A 96 5.17 -2.33 16.07
N LYS A 97 4.07 -2.40 16.84
CA LYS A 97 4.13 -2.46 18.30
C LYS A 97 4.86 -3.71 18.79
N HIS A 98 4.64 -4.86 18.15
CA HIS A 98 5.31 -6.10 18.51
C HIS A 98 6.82 -5.98 18.35
N VAL A 99 7.28 -5.54 17.17
CA VAL A 99 8.72 -5.34 16.92
C VAL A 99 9.31 -4.27 17.85
N GLU A 100 8.60 -3.18 18.12
CA GLU A 100 9.03 -2.16 19.09
C GLU A 100 9.15 -2.71 20.52
N GLN A 101 8.28 -3.65 20.93
CA GLN A 101 8.36 -4.28 22.25
C GLN A 101 9.54 -5.23 22.36
N CYS A 102 9.80 -6.03 21.32
CA CYS A 102 10.92 -6.99 21.30
C CYS A 102 12.27 -6.28 21.17
N THR A 103 12.32 -5.12 20.52
CA THR A 103 13.55 -4.32 20.34
C THR A 103 13.94 -3.43 21.52
N ARG A 104 13.16 -3.45 22.62
CA ARG A 104 13.52 -2.75 23.86
C ARG A 104 14.85 -3.22 24.46
N SER A 105 15.33 -4.39 24.04
CA SER A 105 16.61 -4.98 24.42
C SER A 105 17.72 -4.75 23.39
N GLU A 106 17.59 -3.76 22.51
CA GLU A 106 18.53 -3.37 21.42
C GLU A 106 18.73 -4.40 20.30
N SER A 107 18.29 -5.64 20.49
CA SER A 107 18.28 -6.70 19.48
C SER A 107 16.88 -7.26 19.28
N LEU A 108 16.61 -7.77 18.08
CA LEU A 108 15.40 -8.54 17.79
C LEU A 108 15.78 -10.02 17.62
N GLU A 109 15.11 -10.90 18.34
CA GLU A 109 15.33 -12.33 18.19
C GLU A 109 14.88 -12.81 16.81
N VAL A 110 15.56 -13.84 16.28
CA VAL A 110 15.23 -14.39 14.95
C VAL A 110 13.79 -14.91 14.91
N GLY A 111 13.29 -15.45 16.03
CA GLY A 111 11.90 -15.90 16.15
C GLY A 111 10.89 -14.76 15.94
N ASP A 112 11.04 -13.67 16.69
CA ASP A 112 10.18 -12.47 16.57
C ASP A 112 10.29 -11.81 15.19
N TYR A 113 11.49 -11.82 14.60
CA TYR A 113 11.70 -11.33 13.25
C TYR A 113 10.93 -12.14 12.19
N LEU A 114 11.01 -13.47 12.27
CA LEU A 114 10.29 -14.36 11.34
C LEU A 114 8.77 -14.26 11.56
N GLN A 115 8.32 -14.16 12.81
CA GLN A 115 6.91 -13.97 13.13
C GLN A 115 6.38 -12.67 12.52
N ALA A 116 7.12 -11.56 12.62
CA ALA A 116 6.73 -10.31 12.00
C ALA A 116 6.59 -10.43 10.47
N ILE A 117 7.50 -11.16 9.79
CA ILE A 117 7.37 -11.41 8.34
C ILE A 117 6.14 -12.27 8.04
N GLU A 118 5.87 -13.29 8.84
CA GLU A 118 4.71 -14.16 8.68
C GLU A 118 3.41 -13.37 8.87
N ASP A 119 3.32 -12.55 9.90
CA ASP A 119 2.17 -11.69 10.19
C ASP A 119 1.89 -10.75 9.00
N LEU A 120 2.92 -10.10 8.45
CA LEU A 120 2.79 -9.28 7.23
C LEU A 120 2.35 -10.12 6.02
N SER A 121 2.79 -11.38 5.92
CA SER A 121 2.38 -12.31 4.87
C SER A 121 0.91 -12.68 4.97
N THR A 122 0.38 -12.92 6.16
CA THR A 122 -1.06 -13.19 6.36
C THR A 122 -1.91 -12.00 5.94
N MET A 123 -1.40 -10.78 6.08
CA MET A 123 -2.08 -9.54 5.70
C MET A 123 -2.00 -9.22 4.19
N HIS A 124 -1.23 -9.97 3.40
CA HIS A 124 -1.13 -9.77 1.94
C HIS A 124 -0.90 -8.29 1.55
N LEU A 125 0.00 -7.62 2.27
CA LEU A 125 0.30 -6.20 2.09
C LEU A 125 0.78 -5.90 0.68
N GLY A 126 0.33 -4.77 0.13
CA GLY A 126 0.91 -4.21 -1.09
C GLY A 126 2.23 -3.48 -0.80
N PHE A 127 3.02 -3.24 -1.85
CA PHE A 127 4.25 -2.46 -1.73
C PHE A 127 3.99 -1.06 -1.12
N LYS A 128 2.91 -0.40 -1.54
CA LYS A 128 2.51 0.90 -0.99
C LYS A 128 2.19 0.87 0.49
N ASP A 129 1.61 -0.23 0.98
CA ASP A 129 1.32 -0.36 2.40
C ASP A 129 2.63 -0.51 3.20
N VAL A 130 3.58 -1.30 2.69
CA VAL A 130 4.91 -1.42 3.29
C VAL A 130 5.62 -0.06 3.37
N GLN A 131 5.61 0.72 2.29
CA GLN A 131 6.15 2.08 2.31
C GLN A 131 5.46 2.96 3.36
N MET A 132 4.13 2.91 3.42
CA MET A 132 3.32 3.74 4.31
C MET A 132 3.51 3.36 5.78
N PHE A 133 3.69 2.09 6.12
CA PHE A 133 3.71 1.61 7.50
C PHE A 133 5.08 1.23 8.04
N LEU A 134 6.00 0.72 7.21
CA LEU A 134 7.29 0.17 7.66
C LEU A 134 8.48 1.08 7.31
N PHE A 135 8.38 1.89 6.26
CA PHE A 135 9.43 2.83 5.86
C PHE A 135 9.16 4.26 6.33
N LYS A 136 8.73 4.47 7.58
CA LYS A 136 8.61 5.83 8.12
C LYS A 136 9.95 6.27 8.74
N PRO A 137 10.38 7.53 8.54
CA PRO A 137 11.66 8.06 9.06
C PRO A 137 11.84 8.00 10.59
N LYS A 138 10.79 7.72 11.35
CA LYS A 138 10.79 7.65 12.82
C LYS A 138 10.70 6.22 13.36
N LEU A 139 10.63 5.21 12.49
CA LEU A 139 10.52 3.82 12.90
C LEU A 139 11.90 3.19 13.09
N ASN A 140 11.90 2.08 13.83
CA ASN A 140 13.09 1.27 14.05
C ASN A 140 13.66 0.76 12.72
N VAL A 141 14.99 0.78 12.56
CA VAL A 141 15.70 0.25 11.39
C VAL A 141 15.33 -1.22 11.16
N LEU A 142 15.11 -2.00 12.22
CA LEU A 142 14.71 -3.41 12.14
C LEU A 142 13.33 -3.58 11.50
N LEU A 143 12.39 -2.67 11.77
CA LEU A 143 11.09 -2.63 11.10
C LEU A 143 11.22 -2.35 9.60
N SER A 144 12.13 -1.44 9.23
CA SER A 144 12.43 -1.17 7.83
C SER A 144 13.10 -2.38 7.16
N LEU A 145 13.93 -3.13 7.88
CA LEU A 145 14.53 -4.36 7.38
C LEU A 145 13.50 -5.48 7.19
N VAL A 146 12.56 -5.65 8.13
CA VAL A 146 11.41 -6.58 7.99
C VAL A 146 10.62 -6.23 6.73
N GLY A 147 10.28 -4.94 6.53
CA GLY A 147 9.58 -4.47 5.34
C GLY A 147 10.35 -4.73 4.05
N LEU A 148 11.68 -4.51 4.06
CA LEU A 148 12.53 -4.78 2.90
C LEU A 148 12.55 -6.27 2.54
N HIS A 149 12.70 -7.15 3.51
CA HIS A 149 12.66 -8.60 3.29
C HIS A 149 11.31 -9.04 2.75
N TYR A 150 10.22 -8.52 3.31
CA TYR A 150 8.89 -8.80 2.80
C TYR A 150 8.75 -8.41 1.32
N CYS A 151 9.20 -7.21 0.94
CA CYS A 151 9.14 -6.76 -0.45
C CYS A 151 9.92 -7.64 -1.42
N ILE A 152 11.12 -8.07 -1.02
CA ILE A 152 12.00 -8.90 -1.88
C ILE A 152 11.44 -10.32 -1.99
N PHE A 153 11.12 -10.96 -0.86
CA PHE A 153 10.82 -12.39 -0.83
C PHE A 153 9.33 -12.73 -1.04
N ARG A 154 8.40 -11.81 -0.73
CA ARG A 154 6.96 -12.05 -0.88
C ARG A 154 6.35 -11.29 -2.05
N LEU A 155 6.72 -10.02 -2.22
CA LEU A 155 6.20 -9.21 -3.33
C LEU A 155 7.02 -9.30 -4.61
N ASN A 156 8.20 -9.95 -4.56
CA ASN A 156 9.11 -10.08 -5.70
C ASN A 156 9.46 -8.73 -6.34
N VAL A 157 9.52 -7.66 -5.52
CA VAL A 157 9.86 -6.32 -5.99
C VAL A 157 11.38 -6.24 -6.16
N PRO A 158 11.89 -5.74 -7.30
CA PRO A 158 13.32 -5.60 -7.52
C PRO A 158 13.97 -4.72 -6.44
N VAL A 159 15.14 -5.15 -5.96
CA VAL A 159 15.93 -4.45 -4.93
C VAL A 159 16.23 -2.99 -5.33
N THR A 160 16.34 -2.70 -6.62
CA THR A 160 16.60 -1.34 -7.13
C THR A 160 15.48 -0.36 -6.80
N THR A 161 14.23 -0.80 -6.80
CA THR A 161 13.06 0.05 -6.51
C THR A 161 12.89 0.20 -5.00
N THR A 162 13.05 -0.89 -4.25
CA THR A 162 12.89 -0.89 -2.79
C THR A 162 14.02 -0.16 -2.07
N ALA A 163 15.26 -0.23 -2.59
CA ALA A 163 16.42 0.42 -2.01
C ALA A 163 16.41 1.94 -2.15
N LEU A 164 15.83 2.49 -3.22
CA LEU A 164 15.70 3.94 -3.40
C LEU A 164 14.72 4.53 -2.37
N ASP A 165 13.57 3.88 -2.16
CA ASP A 165 12.59 4.32 -1.16
C ASP A 165 13.06 4.09 0.27
N PHE A 166 13.76 2.98 0.52
CA PHE A 166 14.45 2.75 1.80
C PHE A 166 15.53 3.82 2.03
N SER A 167 16.33 4.16 1.01
CA SER A 167 17.38 5.17 1.12
C SER A 167 16.85 6.59 1.30
N LEU A 168 15.69 6.91 0.73
CA LEU A 168 15.01 8.19 0.92
C LEU A 168 14.38 8.29 2.31
N SER A 169 13.86 7.19 2.84
CA SER A 169 13.30 7.15 4.21
C SER A 169 14.38 7.15 5.29
N CYS A 170 15.52 6.49 5.03
CA CYS A 170 16.64 6.33 5.95
C CYS A 170 17.79 7.31 5.69
N GLN A 171 17.52 8.55 5.23
CA GLN A 171 18.53 9.63 5.18
C GLN A 171 19.08 9.88 6.60
N GLY A 172 20.11 9.11 6.97
CA GLY A 172 20.68 9.02 8.31
C GLY A 172 21.34 7.69 8.65
N PHE A 173 21.01 6.57 7.99
CA PHE A 173 21.48 5.23 8.40
C PHE A 173 21.74 4.24 7.24
N LEU A 174 22.38 4.68 6.14
CA LEU A 174 22.87 3.74 5.12
C LEU A 174 24.39 3.67 5.09
N CYS A 175 24.93 2.72 5.84
CA CYS A 175 26.08 1.92 5.43
C CYS A 175 25.76 0.45 5.71
N PHE A 176 24.86 -0.14 4.92
CA PHE A 176 24.69 -1.59 4.87
C PHE A 176 24.79 -2.04 3.42
N PHE A 177 25.99 -2.47 3.02
CA PHE A 177 26.20 -3.20 1.78
C PHE A 177 26.14 -4.70 2.11
N TRP A 178 25.13 -5.39 1.59
CA TRP A 178 24.99 -6.83 1.75
C TRP A 178 25.89 -7.51 0.70
N ASN A 179 27.10 -7.92 1.09
CA ASN A 179 27.90 -8.86 0.30
C ASN A 179 27.76 -10.24 0.96
N GLY A 180 27.26 -11.20 0.19
CA GLY A 180 26.73 -12.48 0.65
C GLY A 180 27.73 -13.37 1.36
N ASP A 181 28.00 -13.08 2.64
CA ASP A 181 28.05 -14.06 3.74
C ASP A 181 28.53 -13.46 5.08
N LYS A 182 28.81 -12.15 5.19
CA LYS A 182 29.00 -11.48 6.49
C LYS A 182 28.51 -10.03 6.48
N ALA A 183 27.67 -9.69 7.45
CA ALA A 183 27.43 -8.30 7.83
C ALA A 183 28.59 -7.86 8.76
N GLN A 184 29.37 -6.86 8.35
CA GLN A 184 30.35 -6.21 9.21
C GLN A 184 29.92 -4.75 9.43
N PHE A 185 30.06 -4.32 10.67
CA PHE A 185 29.85 -2.96 11.16
C PHE A 185 31.20 -2.23 11.08
N GLU A 186 31.26 -1.07 10.44
CA GLU A 186 32.35 -0.12 10.64
C GLU A 186 31.77 1.14 11.28
N ASP A 187 32.38 1.56 12.39
CA ASP A 187 32.03 2.74 13.20
C ASP A 187 32.20 4.07 12.46
#